data_AF-A0A0S3S4H8-F1
#
_entry.id   AF-A0A0S3S4H8-F1
#
_cell.length_a   1.000
_cell.length_b   1.000
_cell.length_c   1.000
_cell.angle_alpha   90.00
_cell.angle_beta   90.00
_cell.angle_gamma   90.00
#
_symmetry.space_group_name_H-M   'P 1'
#
loop_
_entity.id
_entity.type
_entity.pdbx_description
1 polymer ?
#
loop_
_entity_poly.entity_id
_entity_poly.type
_entity_poly.pdbx_seq_one_letter_code
_entity_poly.pdbx_strand_id
1 'polypeptide(L)'
;MAAPTFLLLFSLFIFLSLIFCSASSPLGYGYTISSLHAYPKNNSFIAHLNLIKPSSLFGPDIPHLSLHASFENKDRFRLRITDSNNKRWEIPQHLIPRVSPSQYQPLRHLHGSPQALSLTHPDSDLVFTLHNTTPFGFTLSRKSSNDVLFNAAPDPSNPQ
;
A
#
# COMPACT_ATOMS: atom_id res chain seq x y z
N MET A 1 -13.75 -15.21 -60.72
CA MET A 1 -13.89 -16.04 -59.49
C MET A 1 -13.04 -15.47 -58.33
N ALA A 2 -13.22 -14.18 -57.96
CA ALA A 2 -12.40 -13.52 -56.93
C ALA A 2 -13.18 -13.04 -55.69
N ALA A 3 -14.51 -13.19 -55.69
CA ALA A 3 -15.38 -12.77 -54.58
C ALA A 3 -15.24 -13.58 -53.26
N PRO A 4 -14.98 -14.91 -53.25
CA PRO A 4 -15.04 -15.68 -52.01
C PRO A 4 -13.82 -15.45 -51.10
N THR A 5 -12.66 -15.15 -51.67
CA THR A 5 -11.43 -14.86 -50.90
C THR A 5 -11.48 -13.49 -50.22
N PHE A 6 -12.12 -12.50 -50.85
CA PHE A 6 -12.29 -11.17 -50.26
C PHE A 6 -13.23 -11.20 -49.05
N LEU A 7 -14.32 -11.97 -49.12
CA LEU A 7 -15.27 -12.15 -48.00
C LEU A 7 -14.65 -12.91 -46.82
N LEU A 8 -13.79 -13.90 -47.08
CA LEU A 8 -13.04 -14.64 -46.05
C LEU A 8 -12.00 -13.75 -45.33
N LEU A 9 -11.28 -12.92 -46.07
CA LEU A 9 -10.32 -11.97 -45.49
C LEU A 9 -11.03 -10.89 -44.67
N PHE A 10 -12.18 -10.39 -45.14
CA PHE A 10 -12.98 -9.41 -44.43
C PHE A 10 -13.60 -9.98 -43.15
N SER A 11 -14.10 -11.23 -43.19
CA SER A 11 -14.63 -11.90 -41.99
C SER A 11 -13.54 -12.21 -40.98
N LEU A 12 -12.34 -12.62 -41.43
CA LEU A 12 -11.18 -12.83 -40.56
C LEU A 12 -10.72 -11.51 -39.91
N PHE A 13 -10.76 -10.40 -40.64
CA PHE A 13 -10.40 -9.08 -40.10
C PHE A 13 -11.42 -8.59 -39.06
N ILE A 14 -12.73 -8.82 -39.29
CA ILE A 14 -13.78 -8.53 -38.31
C ILE A 14 -13.61 -9.44 -37.07
N PHE A 15 -13.36 -10.74 -37.25
CA PHE A 15 -13.11 -11.67 -36.15
C PHE A 15 -11.86 -11.26 -35.35
N LEU A 16 -10.77 -10.89 -36.02
CA LEU A 16 -9.54 -10.42 -35.36
C LEU A 16 -9.78 -9.11 -34.61
N SER A 17 -10.57 -8.19 -35.16
CA SER A 17 -10.95 -6.93 -34.50
C SER A 17 -11.88 -7.13 -33.30
N LEU A 18 -12.73 -8.16 -33.30
CA LEU A 18 -13.59 -8.55 -32.17
C LEU A 18 -12.82 -9.32 -31.09
N ILE A 19 -11.71 -9.99 -31.44
CA ILE A 19 -10.81 -10.67 -30.47
C ILE A 19 -9.99 -9.66 -29.66
N PHE A 20 -9.77 -8.43 -30.15
CA PHE A 20 -9.25 -7.31 -29.34
C PHE A 20 -10.30 -6.76 -28.37
N CYS A 21 -11.11 -7.65 -27.80
CA CYS A 21 -12.07 -7.36 -26.75
C CYS A 21 -11.31 -6.92 -25.48
N SER A 22 -11.24 -5.61 -25.30
CA SER A 22 -11.23 -4.87 -24.03
C SER A 22 -10.41 -5.49 -22.88
N ALA A 23 -9.10 -5.63 -23.04
CA ALA A 23 -8.24 -5.74 -21.86
C ALA A 23 -8.21 -4.36 -21.17
N SER A 24 -9.02 -4.17 -20.13
CA SER A 24 -8.92 -2.99 -19.27
C SER A 24 -7.52 -2.96 -18.64
N SER A 25 -6.74 -1.91 -18.91
CA SER A 25 -5.45 -1.72 -18.25
C SER A 25 -5.68 -1.48 -16.75
N PRO A 26 -4.94 -2.15 -15.85
CA PRO A 26 -5.02 -1.88 -14.41
C PRO A 26 -4.84 -0.40 -14.10
N LEU A 27 -5.57 0.12 -13.12
CA LEU A 27 -5.50 1.55 -12.78
C LEU A 27 -4.09 1.94 -12.30
N GLY A 28 -3.43 1.03 -11.59
CA GLY A 28 -2.04 1.15 -11.14
C GLY A 28 -1.50 -0.21 -10.69
N TYR A 29 -0.19 -0.29 -10.46
CA TYR A 29 0.47 -1.57 -10.13
C TYR A 29 0.89 -1.70 -8.66
N GLY A 30 0.73 -0.64 -7.87
CA GLY A 30 1.08 -0.61 -6.44
C GLY A 30 2.59 -0.49 -6.19
N TYR A 31 3.00 -0.82 -4.96
CA TYR A 31 4.35 -0.59 -4.46
C TYR A 31 4.93 -1.83 -3.78
N THR A 32 6.26 -1.96 -3.75
CA THR A 32 6.99 -2.93 -2.92
C THR A 32 7.72 -2.24 -1.79
N ILE A 33 8.02 -2.98 -0.72
CA ILE A 33 8.85 -2.48 0.38
C ILE A 33 10.32 -2.58 -0.05
N SER A 34 11.02 -1.45 -0.07
CA SER A 34 12.43 -1.38 -0.44
C SER A 34 13.38 -1.42 0.76
N SER A 35 12.99 -0.77 1.86
CA SER A 35 13.75 -0.82 3.11
C SER A 35 12.87 -0.48 4.30
N LEU A 36 13.36 -0.78 5.49
CA LEU A 36 12.65 -0.60 6.74
C LEU A 36 13.60 -0.12 7.84
N HIS A 37 13.21 0.94 8.53
CA HIS A 37 13.94 1.51 9.65
C HIS A 37 13.03 1.60 10.87
N ALA A 38 13.37 0.88 11.93
CA ALA A 38 12.61 0.92 13.18
C ALA A 38 13.16 1.99 14.12
N TYR A 39 12.26 2.65 14.84
CA TYR A 39 12.59 3.63 15.87
C TYR A 39 11.95 3.18 17.19
N PRO A 40 12.58 2.23 17.91
CA PRO A 40 12.02 1.68 19.13
C PRO A 40 11.64 2.76 20.13
N LYS A 41 12.47 3.80 20.31
CA LYS A 41 12.22 4.90 21.24
C LYS A 41 10.94 5.72 20.97
N ASN A 42 10.42 5.69 19.75
CA ASN A 42 9.31 6.54 19.30
C ASN A 42 8.05 5.75 18.94
N ASN A 43 8.03 4.46 19.24
CA ASN A 43 6.93 3.57 18.93
C ASN A 43 6.54 3.56 17.47
N SER A 44 7.57 3.60 16.61
CA SER A 44 7.38 3.74 15.19
C SER A 44 8.39 2.96 14.35
N PHE A 45 8.04 2.81 13.08
CA PHE A 45 9.00 2.48 12.03
C PHE A 45 8.67 3.28 10.77
N ILE A 46 9.65 3.40 9.88
CA ILE A 46 9.51 3.95 8.53
C ILE A 46 9.82 2.82 7.54
N ALA A 47 8.89 2.54 6.63
CA ALA A 47 9.13 1.72 5.45
C ALA A 47 9.27 2.64 4.23
N HIS A 48 10.31 2.43 3.44
CA HIS A 48 10.41 3.03 2.12
C HIS A 48 9.78 2.08 1.10
N LEU A 49 8.98 2.65 0.19
CA LEU A 49 8.24 1.91 -0.81
C LEU A 49 8.64 2.37 -2.21
N ASN A 50 8.76 1.43 -3.13
CA ASN A 50 9.08 1.68 -4.53
C ASN A 50 7.90 1.29 -5.42
N LEU A 51 7.56 2.14 -6.37
CA LEU A 51 6.56 1.86 -7.38
C LEU A 51 6.96 0.63 -8.21
N ILE A 52 6.03 -0.31 -8.40
CA ILE A 52 6.27 -1.55 -9.16
C ILE A 52 6.40 -1.24 -10.65
N LYS A 53 5.40 -0.53 -11.18
CA LYS A 53 5.33 -0.14 -12.58
C LYS A 53 4.46 1.12 -12.71
N PRO A 54 4.85 2.10 -13.53
CA PRO A 54 4.07 3.31 -13.75
C PRO A 54 2.81 3.06 -14.59
N SER A 55 1.77 3.79 -14.25
CA SER A 55 0.52 4.02 -14.98
C SER A 55 0.38 5.53 -15.22
N SER A 56 -0.31 5.92 -16.30
CA SER A 56 -0.54 7.32 -16.65
C SER A 56 -2.01 7.72 -16.64
N LEU A 57 -2.89 6.80 -16.22
CA LEU A 57 -4.34 6.97 -16.34
C LEU A 57 -4.88 8.21 -15.59
N PHE A 58 -4.31 8.49 -14.40
CA PHE A 58 -4.70 9.64 -13.56
C PHE A 58 -3.54 10.63 -13.34
N GLY A 59 -2.59 10.66 -14.28
CA GLY A 59 -1.34 11.39 -14.16
C GLY A 59 -0.19 10.50 -13.68
N PRO A 60 1.00 11.08 -13.45
CA PRO A 60 2.19 10.32 -13.10
C PRO A 60 2.13 9.79 -11.66
N ASP A 61 2.39 8.51 -11.49
CA ASP A 61 2.62 7.90 -10.18
C ASP A 61 3.82 8.51 -9.45
N ILE A 62 3.78 8.47 -8.11
CA ILE A 62 4.90 8.90 -7.27
C ILE A 62 5.90 7.73 -7.15
N PRO A 63 7.15 7.84 -7.60
CA PRO A 63 8.04 6.67 -7.66
C PRO A 63 8.43 6.10 -6.30
N HIS A 64 8.57 6.98 -5.29
CA HIS A 64 9.05 6.62 -3.97
C HIS A 64 8.15 7.18 -2.88
N LEU A 65 7.67 6.30 -2.02
CA LEU A 65 6.85 6.67 -0.85
C LEU A 65 7.56 6.31 0.45
N SER A 66 7.20 7.03 1.51
CA SER A 66 7.59 6.78 2.89
C SER A 66 6.33 6.49 3.70
N LEU A 67 6.25 5.29 4.24
CA LEU A 67 5.19 4.86 5.15
C LEU A 67 5.71 4.94 6.58
N HIS A 68 5.17 5.85 7.37
CA HIS A 68 5.44 5.99 8.79
C HIS A 68 4.28 5.39 9.60
N ALA A 69 4.58 4.37 10.39
CA ALA A 69 3.66 3.68 11.27
C ALA A 69 4.06 3.96 12.70
N SER A 70 3.14 4.46 13.53
CA SER A 70 3.44 4.84 14.91
C SER A 70 2.26 4.75 15.86
N PHE A 71 2.49 4.43 17.12
CA PHE A 71 1.52 4.63 18.18
C PHE A 71 1.58 6.08 18.69
N GLU A 72 0.48 6.81 18.55
CA GLU A 72 0.35 8.14 19.19
C GLU A 72 -0.05 8.00 20.67
N ASN A 73 -0.73 6.93 21.04
CA ASN A 73 -0.94 6.48 22.42
C ASN A 73 -1.40 5.01 22.40
N LYS A 74 -1.68 4.42 23.58
CA LYS A 74 -2.10 3.02 23.71
C LYS A 74 -3.37 2.65 22.93
N ASP A 75 -4.25 3.62 22.64
CA ASP A 75 -5.53 3.37 21.98
C ASP A 75 -5.55 3.96 20.55
N ARG A 76 -4.45 4.57 20.10
CA ARG A 76 -4.39 5.29 18.82
C ARG A 76 -3.13 4.95 18.03
N PHE A 77 -3.35 4.20 16.96
CA PHE A 77 -2.35 3.95 15.93
C PHE A 77 -2.48 4.96 14.79
N ARG A 78 -1.35 5.44 14.27
CA ARG A 78 -1.28 6.32 13.11
C ARG A 78 -0.40 5.73 12.03
N LEU A 79 -0.97 5.67 10.83
CA LEU A 79 -0.26 5.39 9.59
C LEU A 79 -0.23 6.67 8.74
N ARG A 80 0.92 7.03 8.19
CA ARG A 80 1.09 8.16 7.28
C ARG A 80 1.93 7.72 6.09
N ILE A 81 1.39 7.87 4.88
CA ILE A 81 2.10 7.61 3.63
C ILE A 81 2.34 8.95 2.94
N THR A 82 3.59 9.24 2.59
CA THR A 82 3.96 10.47 1.89
C THR A 82 4.92 10.21 0.75
N ASP A 83 4.99 11.15 -0.19
CA ASP A 83 6.09 11.24 -1.15
C ASP A 83 7.42 11.36 -0.38
N SER A 84 8.39 10.51 -0.72
CA SER A 84 9.72 10.49 -0.07
C SER A 84 10.58 11.67 -0.47
N ASN A 85 10.37 12.22 -1.67
CA ASN A 85 11.24 13.21 -2.29
C ASN A 85 10.66 14.62 -2.23
N ASN A 86 9.33 14.76 -2.14
CA ASN A 86 8.66 16.05 -2.16
C ASN A 86 7.70 16.21 -0.99
N LYS A 87 7.65 17.44 -0.44
CA LYS A 87 6.58 17.81 0.49
C LYS A 87 5.27 17.94 -0.28
N ARG A 88 4.22 17.33 0.24
CA ARG A 88 2.85 17.50 -0.28
C ARG A 88 2.01 18.25 0.75
N TRP A 89 0.88 18.78 0.29
CA TRP A 89 -0.04 19.51 1.15
C TRP A 89 -0.56 18.62 2.28
N GLU A 90 -0.46 19.11 3.51
CA GLU A 90 -1.06 18.52 4.71
C GLU A 90 -1.83 19.62 5.45
N ILE A 91 -2.92 19.26 6.11
CA ILE A 91 -3.68 20.23 6.92
C ILE A 91 -2.75 20.79 8.01
N PRO A 92 -2.58 22.12 8.11
CA PRO A 92 -1.72 22.73 9.10
C PRO A 92 -2.07 22.33 10.54
N GLN A 93 -1.05 22.15 11.38
CA GLN A 93 -1.22 21.69 12.76
C GLN A 93 -1.95 22.71 13.65
N HIS A 94 -1.89 24.00 13.34
CA HIS A 94 -2.62 25.02 14.09
C HIS A 94 -4.13 24.98 13.84
N LEU A 95 -4.57 24.45 12.68
CA LEU A 95 -6.00 24.26 12.38
C LEU A 95 -6.51 22.96 13.00
N ILE A 96 -5.71 21.90 12.95
CA ILE A 96 -6.03 20.61 13.58
C ILE A 96 -4.80 20.15 14.38
N PRO A 97 -4.77 20.42 15.71
CA PRO A 97 -3.69 20.02 16.58
C PRO A 97 -3.50 18.50 16.57
N ARG A 98 -2.25 18.07 16.37
CA ARG A 98 -1.83 16.67 16.40
C ARG A 98 -0.74 16.50 17.45
N VAL A 99 -0.79 15.37 18.16
CA VAL A 99 0.22 15.04 19.18
C VAL A 99 1.49 14.60 18.47
N SER A 100 2.63 15.18 18.84
CA SER A 100 3.93 14.73 18.34
C SER A 100 4.34 13.43 19.06
N PRO A 101 4.92 12.43 18.38
CA PRO A 101 5.30 11.14 18.95
C PRO A 101 6.49 11.20 19.95
N SER A 102 6.81 12.37 20.50
CA SER A 102 7.97 12.62 21.38
C SER A 102 7.72 12.32 22.87
N GLN A 103 6.56 11.76 23.25
CA GLN A 103 6.17 11.62 24.66
C GLN A 103 5.92 10.18 25.15
N TYR A 104 6.15 9.14 24.34
CA TYR A 104 5.74 7.78 24.70
C TYR A 104 6.91 6.79 24.75
N GLN A 105 6.80 5.84 25.68
CA GLN A 105 7.87 4.91 26.07
C GLN A 105 8.34 4.05 24.90
N PRO A 106 9.63 3.67 24.83
CA PRO A 106 10.15 2.83 23.75
C PRO A 106 9.47 1.46 23.60
N LEU A 107 9.27 1.01 22.35
CA LEU A 107 8.91 -0.36 21.98
C LEU A 107 9.92 -1.32 22.55
N ARG A 108 9.42 -2.44 23.05
CA ARG A 108 10.25 -3.58 23.44
C ARG A 108 10.29 -4.70 22.40
N HIS A 109 9.37 -4.71 21.42
CA HIS A 109 9.24 -5.85 20.51
C HIS A 109 8.84 -5.42 19.09
N LEU A 110 9.84 -5.26 18.23
CA LEU A 110 9.65 -5.33 16.78
C LEU A 110 9.89 -6.80 16.40
N HIS A 111 8.86 -7.51 15.94
CA HIS A 111 9.00 -8.90 15.52
C HIS A 111 8.83 -8.96 14.00
N GLY A 112 9.89 -9.38 13.32
CA GLY A 112 9.91 -9.47 11.86
C GLY A 112 10.27 -10.87 11.41
N SER A 113 9.51 -11.39 10.44
CA SER A 113 9.98 -12.43 9.53
C SER A 113 10.36 -11.78 8.20
N PRO A 114 11.01 -12.50 7.27
CA PRO A 114 11.28 -11.99 5.93
C PRO A 114 10.03 -11.49 5.18
N GLN A 115 8.85 -12.02 5.55
CA GLN A 115 7.57 -11.79 4.88
C GLN A 115 6.66 -10.78 5.58
N ALA A 116 6.87 -10.49 6.86
CA ALA A 116 6.02 -9.55 7.59
C ALA A 116 6.72 -8.91 8.78
N LEU A 117 6.34 -7.66 9.08
CA LEU A 117 6.79 -6.93 10.26
C LEU A 117 5.61 -6.55 11.14
N SER A 118 5.65 -6.92 12.41
CA SER A 118 4.64 -6.51 13.38
C SER A 118 5.14 -5.43 14.33
N LEU A 119 4.28 -4.42 14.55
CA LEU A 119 4.46 -3.32 15.49
C LEU A 119 3.36 -3.39 16.55
N THR A 120 3.77 -3.49 17.81
CA THR A 120 2.88 -3.63 18.98
C THR A 120 3.31 -2.70 20.11
N HIS A 121 2.37 -2.34 20.99
CA HIS A 121 2.65 -1.59 22.21
C HIS A 121 2.18 -2.40 23.43
N PRO A 122 2.95 -2.49 24.53
CA PRO A 122 2.61 -3.32 25.69
C PRO A 122 1.19 -3.07 26.22
N ASP A 123 0.86 -1.79 26.42
CA ASP A 123 -0.44 -1.35 26.95
C ASP A 123 -1.53 -1.16 25.88
N SER A 124 -1.24 -1.51 24.62
CA SER A 124 -2.22 -1.41 23.53
C SER A 124 -2.84 -2.76 23.23
N ASP A 125 -4.11 -2.71 22.85
CA ASP A 125 -4.79 -3.83 22.23
C ASP A 125 -4.58 -3.87 20.70
N LEU A 126 -3.90 -2.89 20.10
CA LEU A 126 -3.71 -2.86 18.65
C LEU A 126 -2.41 -3.56 18.24
N VAL A 127 -2.49 -4.32 17.16
CA VAL A 127 -1.36 -4.96 16.48
C VAL A 127 -1.37 -4.50 15.04
N PHE A 128 -0.32 -3.80 14.62
CA PHE A 128 -0.12 -3.47 13.22
C PHE A 128 0.83 -4.48 12.59
N THR A 129 0.52 -4.94 11.38
CA THR A 129 1.38 -5.84 10.61
C THR A 129 1.55 -5.31 9.19
N LEU A 130 2.79 -5.10 8.77
CA LEU A 130 3.19 -4.81 7.40
C LEU A 130 3.51 -6.12 6.68
N HIS A 131 2.90 -6.34 5.53
CA HIS A 131 3.08 -7.54 4.71
C HIS A 131 4.00 -7.22 3.54
N ASN A 132 5.12 -7.93 3.45
CA ASN A 132 6.09 -7.82 2.37
C ASN A 132 5.68 -8.69 1.17
N THR A 133 4.49 -8.41 0.64
CA THR A 133 3.96 -8.98 -0.59
C THR A 133 4.24 -8.04 -1.77
N THR A 134 3.93 -8.47 -3.00
CA THR A 134 3.98 -7.61 -4.18
C THR A 134 2.59 -7.56 -4.83
N PRO A 135 1.86 -6.43 -4.75
CA PRO A 135 2.20 -5.21 -4.01
C PRO A 135 2.18 -5.40 -2.48
N PHE A 136 2.74 -4.45 -1.74
CA PHE A 136 2.77 -4.48 -0.27
C PHE A 136 1.35 -4.42 0.29
N GLY A 137 1.20 -4.89 1.52
CA GLY A 137 -0.06 -4.81 2.25
C GLY A 137 0.14 -4.48 3.71
N PHE A 138 -0.94 -4.16 4.42
CA PHE A 138 -0.89 -4.09 5.89
C PHE A 138 -2.24 -4.41 6.52
N THR A 139 -2.19 -4.79 7.79
CA THR A 139 -3.36 -5.06 8.62
C THR A 139 -3.23 -4.39 9.98
N LEU A 140 -4.35 -3.98 10.56
CA LEU A 140 -4.47 -3.57 11.96
C LEU A 140 -5.49 -4.49 12.63
N SER A 141 -5.11 -5.16 13.71
CA SER A 141 -5.96 -6.09 14.44
C SER A 141 -5.97 -5.83 15.94
N ARG A 142 -6.91 -6.45 16.65
CA ARG A 142 -6.93 -6.52 18.11
C ARG A 142 -6.10 -7.68 18.62
N LYS A 143 -5.25 -7.45 19.62
CA LYS A 143 -4.44 -8.46 20.32
C LYS A 143 -5.33 -9.38 21.16
N SER A 144 -6.38 -8.83 21.76
CA SER A 144 -7.30 -9.53 22.65
C SER A 144 -8.17 -10.57 21.95
N SER A 145 -8.69 -10.26 20.76
CA SER A 145 -9.64 -11.10 20.03
C SER A 145 -9.11 -11.66 18.70
N ASN A 146 -7.98 -11.13 18.19
CA ASN A 146 -7.49 -11.35 16.82
C ASN A 146 -8.41 -10.78 15.72
N ASP A 147 -9.41 -9.96 16.06
CA ASP A 147 -10.25 -9.32 15.06
C ASP A 147 -9.44 -8.35 14.20
N VAL A 148 -9.60 -8.43 12.88
CA VAL A 148 -8.99 -7.48 11.94
C VAL A 148 -9.88 -6.24 11.85
N LEU A 149 -9.36 -5.11 12.32
CA LEU A 149 -10.03 -3.80 12.29
C LEU A 149 -9.83 -3.09 10.95
N PHE A 150 -8.69 -3.33 10.30
CA PHE A 150 -8.37 -2.76 8.99
C PHE A 150 -7.52 -3.74 8.19
N ASN A 151 -7.89 -3.99 6.94
CA ASN A 151 -7.14 -4.84 6.01
C ASN A 151 -6.92 -4.11 4.69
N ALA A 152 -5.66 -3.82 4.38
CA ALA A 152 -5.21 -3.32 3.08
C ALA A 152 -4.12 -4.23 2.50
N ALA A 153 -4.22 -5.54 2.73
CA ALA A 153 -3.49 -6.51 1.93
C ALA A 153 -4.10 -6.58 0.53
N PRO A 154 -3.28 -6.73 -0.53
CA PRO A 154 -3.82 -6.91 -1.88
C PRO A 154 -4.65 -8.17 -1.97
N ASP A 155 -5.78 -8.08 -2.67
CA ASP A 155 -6.63 -9.21 -2.96
C ASP A 155 -6.23 -9.83 -4.31
N PRO A 156 -5.61 -11.02 -4.33
CA PRO A 156 -5.23 -11.67 -5.59
C PRO A 156 -6.44 -12.09 -6.43
N SER A 157 -7.64 -12.19 -5.83
CA SER A 157 -8.87 -12.53 -6.54
C SER A 157 -9.55 -11.32 -7.20
N ASN A 158 -9.13 -10.11 -6.85
CA ASN A 158 -9.63 -8.86 -7.43
C ASN A 158 -8.47 -7.89 -7.75
N PRO A 159 -7.62 -8.21 -8.73
CA PRO A 159 -6.58 -7.28 -9.20
C PRO A 159 -7.23 -6.10 -9.93
N GLN A 160 -7.35 -4.95 -9.26
CA GLN A 160 -7.85 -3.69 -9.83
C GLN A 160 -6.80 -2.98 -10.70
#